data_AF-A0AAD6E5B5-F1
#
_entry.id   AF-A0AAD6E5B5-F1
#
_cell.length_a   1.000
_cell.length_b   1.000
_cell.length_c   1.000
_cell.angle_alpha   90.00
_cell.angle_beta   90.00
_cell.angle_gamma   90.00
#
_symmetry.space_group_name_H-M   'P 1'
#
loop_
_entity.id
_entity.type
_entity.pdbx_description
1 polymer ?
#
loop_
_entity_poly.entity_id
_entity_poly.type
_entity_poly.pdbx_seq_one_letter_code
_entity_poly.pdbx_strand_id
1 'polypeptide(L)'
;MALSMVITAAGPQFAPTISGFIANVSWRWIFWVSLILAIVTLVPVLFLPETYEPFLNKNSQKEGEGILAKAFTRPVYMIVCEPIITLTCLYLSYASAIFFMYFEAYPLIFQEVYGMSDGIAGLAFLPIALGAAIGMFIFLGYDWYRYRAKARNADWAMIEEFQRLPLACLGGTIIRAFIILARLVRL
;
A
#
# COMPACT_ATOMS: atom_id res chain seq x y z
N MET A 1 -2.93 6.92 10.21
CA MET A 1 -3.57 6.13 9.13
C MET A 1 -2.88 6.36 7.80
N ALA A 2 -2.75 7.59 7.29
CA ALA A 2 -2.03 7.81 6.02
C ALA A 2 -0.54 7.44 6.10
N LEU A 3 0.15 7.81 7.18
CA LEU A 3 1.57 7.48 7.35
C LEU A 3 1.83 5.96 7.29
N SER A 4 0.98 5.15 7.92
CA SER A 4 1.10 3.68 7.88
C SER A 4 0.83 3.12 6.48
N MET A 5 -0.19 3.64 5.76
CA MET A 5 -0.49 3.18 4.40
C MET A 5 0.66 3.47 3.42
N VAL A 6 1.33 4.60 3.59
CA VAL A 6 2.47 4.97 2.74
C VAL A 6 3.68 4.08 2.99
N ILE A 7 3.97 3.78 4.25
CA ILE A 7 5.09 2.88 4.62
C ILE A 7 4.87 1.49 4.01
N THR A 8 3.64 0.96 4.03
CA THR A 8 3.31 -0.34 3.43
C THR A 8 3.36 -0.31 1.90
N ALA A 9 2.93 0.78 1.26
CA ALA A 9 2.91 0.89 -0.20
C ALA A 9 4.30 1.10 -0.84
N ALA A 10 5.21 1.80 -0.14
CA ALA A 10 6.55 2.09 -0.65
C ALA A 10 7.44 0.83 -0.70
N GLY A 11 7.27 -0.12 0.23
CA GLY A 11 8.12 -1.31 0.33
C GLY A 11 8.26 -2.11 -0.98
N PRO A 12 7.15 -2.55 -1.60
CA PRO A 12 7.18 -3.30 -2.87
C PRO A 12 7.75 -2.52 -4.06
N GLN A 13 7.79 -1.19 -4.00
CA GLN A 13 8.25 -0.35 -5.10
C GLN A 13 9.76 -0.15 -5.10
N PHE A 14 10.37 -0.05 -3.90
CA PHE A 14 11.82 0.08 -3.76
C PHE A 14 12.55 -1.27 -3.74
N ALA A 15 11.86 -2.36 -3.38
CA ALA A 15 12.46 -3.68 -3.29
C ALA A 15 13.07 -4.16 -4.63
N PRO A 16 12.36 -4.11 -5.78
CA PRO A 16 12.90 -4.55 -7.07
C PRO A 16 14.10 -3.72 -7.54
N THR A 17 14.08 -2.41 -7.28
CA THR A 17 15.15 -1.50 -7.67
C THR A 17 16.43 -1.85 -6.91
N ILE A 18 16.33 -2.05 -5.59
CA ILE A 18 17.49 -2.39 -4.75
C ILE A 18 17.99 -3.81 -5.06
N SER A 19 17.08 -4.78 -5.25
CA SER A 19 17.45 -6.16 -5.55
C SER A 19 18.10 -6.30 -6.93
N GLY A 20 17.63 -5.55 -7.94
CA GLY A 20 18.18 -5.58 -9.29
C GLY A 20 19.65 -5.16 -9.35
N PHE A 21 20.07 -4.18 -8.55
CA PHE A 21 21.48 -3.77 -8.46
C PHE A 21 22.34 -4.78 -7.71
N ILE A 22 21.83 -5.35 -6.60
CA ILE A 22 22.56 -6.32 -5.78
C ILE A 22 22.78 -7.65 -6.50
N ALA A 23 21.84 -8.05 -7.36
CA ALA A 23 21.90 -9.29 -8.13
C ALA A 23 23.16 -9.39 -9.01
N ASN A 24 23.67 -8.27 -9.52
CA ASN A 24 24.88 -8.24 -10.36
C ASN A 24 26.17 -8.66 -9.62
N VAL A 25 26.21 -8.53 -8.29
CA VAL A 25 27.39 -8.91 -7.48
C VAL A 25 27.34 -10.38 -7.12
N SER A 26 26.26 -10.83 -6.48
CA SER A 26 25.95 -12.24 -6.21
C SER A 26 24.53 -12.39 -5.68
N TRP A 27 23.86 -13.49 -6.01
CA TRP A 27 22.52 -13.82 -5.47
C TRP A 27 22.47 -13.89 -3.94
N ARG A 28 23.59 -14.26 -3.28
CA ARG A 28 23.68 -14.37 -1.81
C ARG A 28 23.55 -13.03 -1.09
N TRP A 29 24.00 -11.94 -1.72
CA TRP A 29 23.99 -10.61 -1.11
C TRP A 29 22.57 -10.09 -0.88
N ILE A 30 21.58 -10.58 -1.63
CA ILE A 30 20.16 -10.26 -1.43
C ILE A 30 19.71 -10.68 -0.03
N PHE A 31 20.07 -11.90 0.40
CA PHE A 31 19.73 -12.41 1.73
C PHE A 31 20.39 -11.64 2.88
N TRP A 32 21.66 -11.25 2.71
CA TRP A 32 22.37 -10.44 3.71
C TRP A 32 21.74 -9.07 3.89
N VAL A 33 21.36 -8.41 2.80
CA VAL A 33 20.71 -7.09 2.85
C VAL A 33 19.32 -7.18 3.48
N SER A 34 18.53 -8.21 3.17
CA SER A 34 17.24 -8.45 3.83
C SER A 34 17.40 -8.69 5.34
N LEU A 35 18.45 -9.41 5.75
CA LEU A 35 18.74 -9.67 7.16
C LEU A 35 19.12 -8.38 7.91
N ILE A 36 19.98 -7.54 7.31
CA ILE A 36 20.34 -6.23 7.89
C ILE A 36 19.09 -5.35 8.04
N LEU A 37 18.23 -5.28 7.03
CA LEU A 37 16.96 -4.54 7.09
C LEU A 37 16.03 -5.07 8.18
N ALA A 38 15.93 -6.38 8.35
CA ALA A 38 15.14 -7.00 9.41
C ALA A 38 15.65 -6.64 10.81
N ILE A 39 16.97 -6.64 11.02
CA ILE A 39 17.57 -6.23 12.31
C ILE A 39 17.31 -4.74 12.57
N VAL A 40 17.53 -3.89 11.58
CA VAL A 40 17.34 -2.43 11.72
C VAL A 40 15.89 -2.09 12.05
N THR A 41 14.93 -2.79 11.47
CA THR A 41 13.50 -2.60 11.76
C THR A 41 13.08 -3.17 13.12
N LEU A 42 13.76 -4.20 13.62
CA LEU A 42 13.50 -4.81 14.92
C LEU A 42 13.96 -3.93 16.10
N VAL A 43 15.06 -3.18 15.93
CA VAL A 43 15.61 -2.32 17.00
C VAL A 43 14.59 -1.29 17.51
N PRO A 44 13.89 -0.48 16.67
CA PRO A 44 12.85 0.42 17.14
C PRO A 44 11.71 -0.29 17.85
N VAL A 45 11.27 -1.45 17.34
CA VAL A 45 10.14 -2.21 17.90
C VAL A 45 10.38 -2.60 19.36
N LEU A 46 11.62 -2.90 19.73
CA LEU A 46 11.99 -3.22 21.13
C LEU A 46 11.84 -2.03 22.09
N PHE A 47 11.87 -0.79 21.59
CA PHE A 47 11.73 0.43 22.39
C PHE A 47 10.31 1.03 22.33
N LEU A 48 9.41 0.46 21.52
CA LEU A 48 8.02 0.91 21.49
C LEU A 48 7.25 0.23 22.63
N PRO A 49 6.69 1.00 23.58
CA PRO A 49 5.74 0.43 24.53
C PRO A 49 4.51 -0.09 23.76
N GLU A 50 4.06 -1.30 24.09
CA GLU A 50 2.88 -1.89 23.43
C GLU A 50 1.63 -1.03 23.68
N THR A 51 1.17 -0.33 22.64
CA THR A 51 -0.04 0.53 22.66
C THR A 51 -1.32 -0.26 22.36
N TYR A 52 -1.43 -1.52 22.81
CA TYR A 52 -2.62 -2.34 22.54
C TYR A 52 -3.64 -2.18 23.69
N GLU A 53 -4.68 -1.36 23.45
CA GLU A 53 -5.71 -0.99 24.42
C GLU A 53 -6.37 -2.13 25.22
N PRO A 54 -6.66 -3.33 24.69
CA PRO A 54 -7.35 -4.36 25.47
C PRO A 54 -6.50 -5.00 26.58
N PHE A 55 -5.20 -4.72 26.65
CA PHE A 55 -4.35 -5.12 27.79
C PHE A 55 -4.31 -4.10 28.93
N LEU A 56 -4.73 -2.85 28.73
CA LEU A 56 -4.83 -1.84 29.79
C LEU A 56 -6.02 -2.09 30.73
N ASN A 57 -7.07 -2.76 30.23
CA ASN A 57 -8.25 -3.11 31.01
C ASN A 57 -8.16 -4.57 31.49
N LYS A 58 -7.70 -4.78 32.73
CA LYS A 58 -7.60 -6.11 33.40
C LYS A 58 -8.90 -6.93 33.39
N ASN A 59 -10.05 -6.30 33.15
CA ASN A 59 -11.36 -6.95 33.05
C ASN A 59 -11.64 -7.61 31.68
N SER A 60 -10.96 -7.20 30.60
CA SER A 60 -11.09 -7.80 29.27
C SER A 60 -10.30 -9.10 29.11
N GLN A 61 -9.35 -9.35 30.02
CA GLN A 61 -8.46 -10.51 30.01
C GLN A 61 -9.18 -11.84 30.31
N LYS A 62 -10.36 -11.79 30.97
CA LYS A 62 -11.20 -12.97 31.25
C LYS A 62 -12.03 -13.43 30.04
N GLU A 63 -12.08 -12.64 28.97
CA GLU A 63 -12.87 -12.91 27.76
C GLU A 63 -12.01 -13.50 26.61
N GLY A 64 -10.75 -13.85 26.88
CA GLY A 64 -9.75 -14.25 25.87
C GLY A 64 -10.09 -15.50 25.04
N GLU A 65 -10.79 -16.48 25.63
CA GLU A 65 -11.12 -17.73 24.94
C GLU A 65 -12.23 -17.54 23.88
N GLY A 66 -13.06 -16.50 24.02
CA GLY A 66 -14.12 -16.17 23.06
C GLY A 66 -13.73 -15.12 22.01
N ILE A 67 -12.74 -14.27 22.28
CA ILE A 67 -12.33 -13.18 21.39
C ILE A 67 -11.78 -13.71 20.07
N LEU A 68 -10.98 -14.78 20.09
CA LEU A 68 -10.42 -15.35 18.86
C LEU A 68 -11.53 -15.93 17.96
N ALA A 69 -12.43 -16.71 18.56
CA ALA A 69 -13.57 -17.28 17.83
C ALA A 69 -14.47 -16.18 17.25
N LYS A 70 -14.74 -15.11 18.01
CA LYS A 70 -15.57 -13.96 17.61
C LYS A 70 -14.88 -13.07 16.55
N ALA A 71 -13.55 -12.93 16.64
CA ALA A 71 -12.74 -12.20 15.68
C ALA A 71 -12.72 -12.86 14.30
N PHE A 72 -12.78 -14.19 14.22
CA PHE A 72 -12.85 -14.91 12.95
C PHE A 72 -14.29 -15.14 12.45
N THR A 73 -15.25 -15.42 13.34
CA THR A 73 -16.63 -15.70 12.91
C THR A 73 -17.33 -14.48 12.32
N ARG A 74 -17.11 -13.27 12.86
CA ARG A 74 -17.79 -12.06 12.39
C ARG A 74 -17.43 -11.67 10.94
N PRO A 75 -16.14 -11.65 10.53
CA PRO A 75 -15.77 -11.41 9.14
C PRO A 75 -16.20 -12.54 8.19
N VAL A 76 -16.11 -13.81 8.61
CA VAL A 76 -16.51 -14.95 7.76
C VAL A 76 -18.01 -14.92 7.48
N TYR A 77 -18.83 -14.65 8.50
CA TYR A 77 -20.26 -14.48 8.33
C TYR A 77 -20.58 -13.31 7.40
N MET A 78 -19.89 -12.17 7.57
CA MET A 78 -20.04 -10.99 6.73
C MET A 78 -19.72 -11.26 5.25
N ILE A 79 -18.66 -12.02 4.96
CA ILE A 79 -18.31 -12.41 3.57
C ILE A 79 -19.41 -13.28 2.95
N VAL A 80 -19.91 -14.29 3.68
CA VAL A 80 -20.88 -15.25 3.12
C VAL A 80 -22.28 -14.66 3.01
N CYS A 81 -22.71 -13.85 3.98
CA CYS A 81 -24.09 -13.36 4.05
C CYS A 81 -24.30 -12.00 3.34
N GLU A 82 -23.25 -11.19 3.16
CA GLU A 82 -23.36 -9.90 2.48
C GLU A 82 -22.73 -9.96 1.07
N PRO A 83 -23.53 -10.11 -0.01
CA PRO A 83 -23.00 -10.33 -1.35
C PRO A 83 -22.19 -9.15 -1.89
N ILE A 84 -22.48 -7.93 -1.44
CA ILE A 84 -21.74 -6.72 -1.82
C ILE A 84 -20.27 -6.77 -1.37
N ILE A 85 -20.00 -7.36 -0.21
CA ILE A 85 -18.64 -7.50 0.33
C ILE A 85 -17.87 -8.54 -0.47
N THR A 86 -18.49 -9.68 -0.78
CA THR A 86 -17.87 -10.69 -1.64
C THR A 86 -17.52 -10.12 -3.02
N LEU A 87 -18.41 -9.37 -3.66
CA LEU A 87 -18.15 -8.76 -4.97
C LEU A 87 -17.00 -7.75 -4.93
N THR A 88 -16.96 -6.90 -3.90
CA THR A 88 -15.89 -5.90 -3.73
C THR A 88 -14.55 -6.55 -3.38
N CYS A 89 -14.54 -7.59 -2.53
CA CYS A 89 -13.35 -8.40 -2.25
C CYS A 89 -12.84 -9.12 -3.50
N LEU A 90 -13.73 -9.70 -4.30
CA LEU A 90 -13.36 -10.38 -5.54
C LEU A 90 -12.75 -9.40 -6.54
N TYR A 91 -13.38 -8.23 -6.72
CA TYR A 91 -12.82 -7.15 -7.53
C TYR A 91 -11.42 -6.72 -7.06
N LEU A 92 -11.25 -6.50 -5.74
CA LEU A 92 -9.96 -6.08 -5.19
C LEU A 92 -8.90 -7.18 -5.37
N SER A 93 -9.27 -8.45 -5.16
CA SER A 93 -8.37 -9.59 -5.36
C SER A 93 -7.87 -9.69 -6.80
N TYR A 94 -8.77 -9.52 -7.78
CA TYR A 94 -8.43 -9.50 -9.20
C TYR A 94 -7.52 -8.32 -9.56
N ALA A 95 -7.85 -7.12 -9.08
CA ALA A 95 -7.02 -5.93 -9.29
C ALA A 95 -5.62 -6.09 -8.69
N SER A 96 -5.53 -6.61 -7.46
CA SER A 96 -4.25 -6.90 -6.81
C SER A 96 -3.46 -7.99 -7.52
N ALA A 97 -4.11 -9.04 -8.05
CA ALA A 97 -3.45 -10.09 -8.80
C ALA A 97 -2.79 -9.56 -10.08
N ILE A 98 -3.50 -8.74 -10.87
CA ILE A 98 -2.92 -8.09 -12.06
C ILE A 98 -1.75 -7.19 -11.68
N PHE A 99 -1.90 -6.41 -10.60
CA PHE A 99 -0.85 -5.52 -10.13
C PHE A 99 0.42 -6.29 -9.74
N PHE A 100 0.30 -7.42 -9.04
CA PHE A 100 1.46 -8.25 -8.69
C PHE A 100 2.05 -8.96 -9.90
N MET A 101 1.23 -9.45 -10.83
CA MET A 101 1.71 -10.05 -12.08
C MET A 101 2.52 -9.06 -12.92
N TYR A 102 2.16 -7.76 -12.88
CA TYR A 102 2.93 -6.72 -13.55
C TYR A 102 4.35 -6.57 -13.00
N PHE A 103 4.54 -6.67 -11.67
CA PHE A 103 5.88 -6.58 -11.07
C PHE A 103 6.83 -7.69 -11.53
N GLU A 104 6.30 -8.86 -11.86
CA GLU A 104 7.09 -9.99 -12.37
C GLU A 104 7.29 -9.91 -13.89
N ALA A 105 6.24 -9.57 -14.63
CA ALA A 105 6.30 -9.47 -16.08
C ALA A 105 7.18 -8.31 -16.59
N TYR A 106 7.26 -7.21 -15.83
CA TYR A 106 8.01 -6.03 -16.23
C TYR A 106 9.53 -6.31 -16.41
N PRO A 107 10.27 -6.83 -15.40
CA PRO A 107 11.68 -7.13 -15.56
C PRO A 107 11.90 -8.23 -16.60
N LEU A 108 11.00 -9.22 -16.69
CA LEU A 108 11.07 -10.29 -17.68
C LEU A 108 11.09 -9.73 -19.12
N ILE A 109 10.22 -8.78 -19.44
CA ILE A 109 10.17 -8.17 -20.79
C ILE A 109 11.43 -7.35 -21.07
N PHE A 110 11.92 -6.56 -20.11
CA PHE A 110 13.13 -5.73 -20.30
C PHE A 110 14.42 -6.58 -20.37
N GLN A 111 14.44 -7.74 -19.73
CA GLN A 111 15.55 -8.69 -19.80
C GLN A 111 15.49 -9.54 -21.08
N GLU A 112 14.35 -10.16 -21.39
CA GLU A 112 14.24 -11.10 -22.51
C GLU A 112 14.13 -10.42 -23.88
N VAL A 113 13.35 -9.34 -24.00
CA VAL A 113 13.10 -8.68 -25.30
C VAL A 113 14.14 -7.61 -25.60
N TYR A 114 14.51 -6.82 -24.58
CA TYR A 114 15.45 -5.70 -24.74
C TYR A 114 16.90 -6.05 -24.38
N GLY A 115 17.16 -7.22 -23.81
CA GLY A 115 18.52 -7.67 -23.45
C GLY A 115 19.19 -6.80 -22.39
N MET A 116 18.44 -6.07 -21.57
CA MET A 116 18.98 -5.18 -20.55
C MET A 116 19.51 -5.98 -19.34
N SER A 117 20.54 -5.46 -18.67
CA SER A 117 21.06 -6.06 -17.44
C SER A 117 20.09 -5.89 -16.26
N ASP A 118 20.18 -6.79 -15.27
CA ASP A 118 19.30 -6.83 -14.10
C ASP A 118 19.21 -5.52 -13.33
N GLY A 119 20.33 -4.78 -13.25
CA GLY A 119 20.37 -3.47 -12.60
C GLY A 119 19.58 -2.40 -13.37
N ILE A 120 19.68 -2.39 -14.70
CA ILE A 120 18.99 -1.41 -15.55
C ILE A 120 17.50 -1.71 -15.65
N ALA A 121 17.13 -3.00 -15.71
CA ALA A 121 15.73 -3.42 -15.62
C ALA A 121 15.09 -2.97 -14.29
N GLY A 122 15.84 -3.00 -13.19
CA GLY A 122 15.40 -2.46 -11.89
C GLY A 122 15.10 -0.95 -11.91
N LEU A 123 15.82 -0.15 -12.70
CA LEU A 123 15.57 1.30 -12.83
C LEU A 123 14.23 1.60 -13.50
N ALA A 124 13.71 0.69 -14.31
CA ALA A 124 12.45 0.88 -15.00
C ALA A 124 11.26 0.93 -14.01
N PHE A 125 11.45 0.57 -12.73
CA PHE A 125 10.47 0.76 -11.66
C PHE A 125 10.46 2.17 -11.04
N LEU A 126 11.45 3.04 -11.33
CA LEU A 126 11.50 4.42 -10.84
C LEU A 126 10.26 5.28 -11.14
N PRO A 127 9.65 5.21 -12.35
CA PRO A 127 8.42 5.95 -12.64
C PRO A 127 7.26 5.58 -11.71
N ILE A 128 7.18 4.31 -11.31
CA ILE A 128 6.15 3.81 -10.38
C ILE A 128 6.42 4.37 -8.96
N ALA A 129 7.68 4.40 -8.54
CA ALA A 129 8.09 5.02 -7.28
C ALA A 129 7.84 6.55 -7.28
N LEU A 130 8.11 7.24 -8.40
CA LEU A 130 7.81 8.66 -8.59
C LEU A 130 6.31 8.93 -8.50
N GLY A 131 5.48 8.11 -9.14
CA GLY A 131 4.02 8.21 -9.05
C GLY A 131 3.51 8.08 -7.62
N ALA A 132 4.06 7.13 -6.85
CA ALA A 132 3.72 7.00 -5.43
C ALA A 132 4.22 8.16 -4.57
N ALA A 133 5.41 8.69 -4.84
CA ALA A 133 5.92 9.87 -4.15
C ALA A 133 5.02 11.09 -4.39
N ILE A 134 4.60 11.34 -5.64
CA ILE A 134 3.65 12.42 -5.97
C ILE A 134 2.32 12.19 -5.26
N GLY A 135 1.80 10.96 -5.28
CA GLY A 135 0.59 10.58 -4.54
C GLY A 135 0.71 10.86 -3.04
N MET A 136 1.85 10.52 -2.43
CA MET A 136 2.14 10.79 -1.02
C MET A 136 2.04 12.29 -0.71
N PHE A 137 2.66 13.15 -1.52
CA PHE A 137 2.59 14.61 -1.29
C PHE A 137 1.15 15.14 -1.36
N ILE A 138 0.34 14.62 -2.28
CA ILE A 138 -1.07 14.99 -2.41
C ILE A 138 -1.86 14.53 -1.18
N PHE A 139 -1.66 13.28 -0.73
CA PHE A 139 -2.35 12.73 0.45
C PHE A 139 -1.96 13.45 1.73
N LEU A 140 -0.68 13.76 1.94
CA LEU A 140 -0.21 14.52 3.10
C LEU A 140 -0.75 15.95 3.10
N GLY A 141 -0.76 16.61 1.95
CA GLY A 141 -1.38 17.93 1.79
C GLY A 141 -2.88 17.91 2.10
N TYR A 142 -3.57 16.86 1.65
CA TYR A 142 -5.00 16.66 1.94
C TYR A 142 -5.26 16.36 3.41
N ASP A 143 -4.49 15.49 4.05
CA ASP A 143 -4.61 15.19 5.49
C ASP A 143 -4.31 16.42 6.36
N TRP A 144 -3.33 17.23 5.97
CA TRP A 144 -3.05 18.50 6.65
C TRP A 144 -4.21 19.48 6.49
N TYR A 145 -4.78 19.59 5.29
CA TYR A 145 -5.97 20.40 5.02
C TYR A 145 -7.19 19.90 5.82
N ARG A 146 -7.41 18.59 5.88
CA ARG A 146 -8.47 17.95 6.68
C ARG A 146 -8.28 18.22 8.17
N TYR A 147 -7.06 18.06 8.68
CA TYR A 147 -6.75 18.33 10.09
C TYR A 147 -7.08 19.78 10.46
N ARG A 148 -6.72 20.73 9.58
CA ARG A 148 -7.01 22.15 9.76
C ARG A 148 -8.50 22.49 9.62
N ALA A 149 -9.24 21.77 8.78
CA ALA A 149 -10.69 21.92 8.64
C ALA A 149 -11.48 21.31 9.82
N LYS A 150 -11.01 20.17 10.36
CA LYS A 150 -11.55 19.58 11.59
C LYS A 150 -11.36 20.49 12.80
N ALA A 151 -10.18 21.13 12.91
CA ALA A 151 -9.92 22.13 13.94
C ALA A 151 -10.81 23.39 13.84
N ARG A 152 -11.49 23.60 12.70
CA ARG A 152 -12.44 24.69 12.48
C ARG A 152 -13.91 24.27 12.65
N ASN A 153 -14.18 23.04 13.10
CA ASN A 153 -15.54 22.48 13.24
C ASN A 153 -16.43 22.68 11.98
N ALA A 154 -15.86 22.51 10.80
CA ALA A 154 -16.65 22.58 9.57
C ALA A 154 -17.51 21.31 9.42
N ASP A 155 -18.81 21.45 9.16
CA ASP A 155 -19.77 20.32 9.09
C ASP A 155 -19.35 19.22 8.10
N TRP A 156 -18.76 19.60 6.96
CA TRP A 156 -18.27 18.66 5.95
C TRP A 156 -17.03 17.85 6.38
N ALA A 157 -16.31 18.30 7.43
CA ALA A 157 -15.10 17.64 7.93
C ALA A 157 -15.41 16.54 8.97
N MET A 158 -16.64 16.48 9.48
CA MET A 158 -17.08 15.53 10.50
C MET A 158 -17.79 14.30 9.92
N ILE A 159 -18.49 14.46 8.79
CA ILE A 159 -19.17 13.35 8.10
C ILE A 159 -18.14 12.46 7.38
N GLU A 160 -18.11 11.16 7.70
CA GLU A 160 -17.10 10.20 7.18
C GLU A 160 -17.19 9.96 5.66
N GLU A 161 -18.38 10.03 5.06
CA GLU A 161 -18.55 9.79 3.62
C GLU A 161 -17.96 10.91 2.75
N PHE A 162 -18.15 12.18 3.15
CA PHE A 162 -17.61 13.33 2.42
C PHE A 162 -16.09 13.46 2.52
N GLN A 163 -15.46 12.67 3.39
CA GLN A 163 -14.01 12.71 3.55
C GLN A 163 -13.25 12.04 2.41
N ARG A 164 -13.87 11.04 1.79
CA ARG A 164 -13.28 10.24 0.73
C ARG A 164 -13.66 10.74 -0.66
N LEU A 165 -14.77 11.48 -0.75
CA LEU A 165 -15.35 12.01 -1.98
C LEU A 165 -14.39 12.88 -2.83
N PRO A 166 -13.70 13.90 -2.29
CA PRO A 166 -12.82 14.74 -3.12
C PRO A 166 -11.58 13.98 -3.62
N LEU A 167 -11.10 13.01 -2.84
CA LEU A 167 -9.99 12.14 -3.25
C LEU A 167 -10.41 11.16 -4.36
N ALA A 168 -11.63 10.63 -4.28
CA ALA A 168 -12.22 9.80 -5.32
C ALA A 168 -12.45 10.60 -6.62
N CYS A 169 -12.89 11.85 -6.53
CA CYS A 169 -13.07 12.74 -7.67
C CYS A 169 -11.74 13.08 -8.37
N LEU A 170 -10.68 13.34 -7.61
CA LEU A 170 -9.33 13.58 -8.15
C LEU A 170 -8.76 12.35 -8.85
N GLY A 171 -8.95 11.15 -8.30
CA GLY A 171 -8.57 9.90 -8.97
C GLY A 171 -9.29 9.71 -10.30
N GLY A 172 -10.60 10.01 -10.35
CA GLY A 172 -11.42 9.88 -11.55
C GLY A 172 -11.01 10.82 -12.71
N THR A 173 -10.60 12.05 -12.41
CA THR A 173 -10.16 13.00 -13.46
C THR A 173 -8.78 12.64 -14.03
N ILE A 174 -7.87 12.12 -13.20
CA ILE A 174 -6.52 11.72 -13.61
C ILE A 174 -6.56 10.50 -14.55
N ILE A 175 -7.36 9.48 -14.25
CA ILE A 175 -7.49 8.29 -15.11
C ILE A 175 -8.04 8.69 -16.49
N ARG A 176 -9.02 9.60 -16.54
CA ARG A 176 -9.57 10.11 -17.80
C ARG A 176 -8.54 10.91 -18.59
N ALA A 177 -7.76 11.76 -17.94
CA ALA A 177 -6.70 12.54 -18.58
C ALA A 177 -5.61 11.63 -19.18
N PHE A 178 -5.20 10.58 -18.46
CA PHE A 178 -4.21 9.60 -18.94
C PHE A 178 -4.71 8.86 -20.19
N ILE A 179 -5.96 8.40 -20.20
CA ILE A 179 -6.55 7.70 -21.35
C ILE A 179 -6.60 8.63 -22.59
N ILE A 180 -6.94 9.91 -22.41
CA ILE A 180 -6.98 10.89 -23.50
C ILE A 180 -5.56 11.17 -24.03
N LEU A 181 -4.59 11.33 -23.15
CA LEU A 181 -3.18 11.55 -23.52
C LEU A 181 -2.60 10.34 -24.27
N ALA A 182 -2.86 9.13 -23.79
CA ALA A 182 -2.42 7.89 -24.43
C ALA A 182 -3.05 7.70 -25.83
N ARG A 183 -4.25 8.26 -26.04
CA ARG A 183 -4.91 8.27 -27.34
C ARG A 183 -4.33 9.34 -28.29
N LEU A 184 -3.89 10.47 -27.76
CA LEU A 184 -3.21 11.54 -28.50
C LEU A 184 -1.78 11.17 -28.91
N VAL A 185 -1.05 10.40 -28.11
CA VAL A 185 0.31 9.94 -28.45
C VAL A 185 0.32 8.83 -29.51
N ARG A 186 -0.84 8.21 -29.80
CA ARG A 186 -1.01 7.24 -30.90
C ARG A 186 -1.43 7.86 -32.23
N LEU A 187 -1.63 9.18 -32.29
CA LEU A 187 -1.90 9.95 -33.53
C LEU A 187 -0.63 10.70 -33.95
#